data_AF-A0A969BQL9-F1
#
_entry.id   AF-A0A969BQL9-F1
#
_cell.length_a   1.000
_cell.length_b   1.000
_cell.length_c   1.000
_cell.angle_alpha   90.00
_cell.angle_beta   90.00
_cell.angle_gamma   90.00
#
_symmetry.space_group_name_H-M   'P 1'
#
loop_
_entity.id
_entity.type
_entity.pdbx_description
1 polymer ?
#
loop_
_entity_poly.entity_id
_entity_poly.type
_entity_poly.pdbx_seq_one_letter_code
_entity_poly.pdbx_strand_id
1 'polypeptide(L)' 'MLTKLTDILGVSADELFGVNAAKSKAAAAKPNGRARQMFEAVSKLPRRQQEKIFDILQPFVTQQTAGKT' A
#
# COMPACT_ATOMS: atom_id res chain seq x y z
N MET A 1 -20.71 12.41 5.27
CA MET A 1 -21.14 12.96 3.96
C MET A 1 -19.96 13.05 3.01
N LEU A 2 -18.88 13.73 3.38
CA LEU A 2 -17.68 13.89 2.54
C LEU A 2 -17.06 12.55 2.08
N THR A 3 -16.99 11.54 2.95
CA THR A 3 -16.44 10.21 2.62
C THR A 3 -17.20 9.49 1.51
N LYS A 4 -18.53 9.64 1.47
CA LYS A 4 -19.35 9.05 0.40
C LYS A 4 -19.06 9.74 -0.94
N LEU A 5 -18.80 11.04 -0.91
CA LEU A 5 -18.51 11.83 -2.11
C LEU A 5 -17.11 11.49 -2.66
N THR A 6 -16.11 11.32 -1.79
CA THR A 6 -14.76 10.87 -2.19
C THR A 6 -14.80 9.48 -2.82
N ASP A 7 -15.62 8.56 -2.27
CA ASP A 7 -15.74 7.19 -2.78
C ASP A 7 -16.42 7.14 -4.16
N ILE A 8 -17.47 7.96 -4.38
CA ILE A 8 -18.18 8.04 -5.65
C ILE A 8 -17.29 8.65 -6.74
N LEU A 9 -16.54 9.69 -6.41
CA LEU A 9 -15.72 10.44 -7.37
C LEU A 9 -14.31 9.85 -7.55
N GLY A 10 -13.90 8.90 -6.71
CA GLY A 10 -12.59 8.25 -6.78
C GLY A 10 -11.41 9.19 -6.51
N VAL A 11 -11.64 10.29 -5.79
CA VAL A 11 -10.63 11.31 -5.46
C VAL A 11 -10.48 11.43 -3.95
N SER A 12 -9.30 11.84 -3.47
CA SER A 12 -9.10 12.06 -2.03
C SER A 12 -9.82 13.32 -1.55
N ALA A 13 -10.07 13.42 -0.24
CA ALA A 13 -10.64 14.64 0.35
C ALA A 13 -9.73 15.85 0.09
N ASP A 14 -8.41 15.68 0.15
CA ASP A 14 -7.45 16.75 -0.14
C ASP A 14 -7.55 17.24 -1.60
N GLU A 15 -7.79 16.31 -2.53
CA GLU A 15 -7.98 16.63 -3.94
C GLU A 15 -9.31 17.36 -4.19
N LEU A 16 -10.37 17.03 -3.43
CA LEU A 16 -11.65 17.76 -3.45
C LEU A 16 -11.52 19.19 -2.94
N PHE A 17 -10.65 19.43 -1.97
CA PHE A 17 -10.43 20.77 -1.40
C PHE A 17 -9.38 21.59 -2.14
N GLY A 18 -8.81 21.07 -3.23
CA GLY A 18 -7.76 21.76 -3.99
C GLY A 18 -6.52 22.06 -3.15
N VAL A 19 -6.35 21.37 -2.02
CA VAL A 19 -5.12 21.42 -1.25
C VAL A 19 -4.10 20.72 -2.14
N ASN A 20 -3.11 21.47 -2.63
CA ASN A 20 -2.08 21.00 -3.55
C ASN A 20 -1.30 19.80 -2.97
N ALA A 21 -1.89 18.61 -2.98
CA ALA A 21 -1.17 17.37 -2.99
C ALA A 21 -0.57 17.29 -4.38
N ALA A 22 0.61 17.90 -4.54
CA ALA A 22 1.44 17.76 -5.72
C ALA A 22 1.36 16.30 -6.15
N LYS A 23 0.64 16.05 -7.25
CA LYS A 23 0.47 14.73 -7.83
C LYS A 23 1.86 14.23 -8.13
N SER A 24 2.42 13.43 -7.23
CA SER A 24 3.54 12.60 -7.60
C SER A 24 2.99 11.71 -8.70
N LYS A 25 3.43 11.96 -9.94
CA LYS A 25 3.16 11.11 -11.11
C LYS A 25 3.47 9.63 -10.84
N ALA A 26 4.17 9.33 -9.75
CA ALA A 26 4.40 8.00 -9.19
C ALA A 26 3.11 7.28 -8.70
N ALA A 27 2.08 7.99 -8.24
CA ALA A 27 0.84 7.38 -7.78
C ALA A 27 -0.07 6.95 -8.95
N ALA A 28 -0.04 7.68 -10.06
CA ALA A 28 -0.80 7.36 -11.28
C ALA A 28 -0.13 6.30 -12.17
N ALA A 29 1.14 5.92 -11.87
CA ALA A 29 1.96 5.01 -12.68
C ALA A 29 2.23 3.64 -12.02
N LYS A 30 1.38 3.17 -11.10
CA LYS A 30 1.46 1.78 -10.62
C LYS A 30 0.10 1.08 -10.72
N PRO A 31 -0.19 0.40 -11.84
CA PRO A 31 -1.27 -0.58 -11.86
C PRO A 31 -0.88 -1.67 -10.85
N ASN A 32 -1.51 -1.70 -9.68
CA ASN A 32 -1.26 -2.64 -8.59
C ASN A 32 0.22 -3.01 -8.42
N GLY A 33 1.02 -2.16 -7.77
CA GLY A 33 2.45 -2.39 -7.58
C GLY A 33 2.76 -3.83 -7.15
N ARG A 34 3.74 -4.47 -7.78
CA ARG A 34 4.15 -5.88 -7.58
C ARG A 34 4.07 -6.36 -6.12
N ALA A 35 4.46 -5.52 -5.16
CA ALA A 35 4.35 -5.80 -3.73
C ALA A 35 2.91 -6.12 -3.27
N ARG A 36 1.91 -5.37 -3.74
CA ARG A 36 0.49 -5.59 -3.43
C ARG A 36 -0.02 -6.90 -4.04
N GLN A 37 0.33 -7.19 -5.29
CA GLN A 37 -0.03 -8.45 -5.94
C GLN A 37 0.58 -9.65 -5.22
N MET A 38 1.85 -9.54 -4.81
CA MET A 38 2.51 -10.59 -4.04
C MET A 38 1.88 -10.75 -2.65
N PHE A 39 1.53 -9.65 -1.97
CA PHE A 39 0.84 -9.71 -0.69
C PHE A 39 -0.54 -10.40 -0.79
N GLU A 40 -1.33 -10.05 -1.82
CA GLU A 40 -2.61 -10.69 -2.11
C GLU A 40 -2.47 -12.17 -2.50
N ALA A 41 -1.39 -12.54 -3.19
CA ALA A 41 -1.09 -13.95 -3.43
C ALA A 41 -0.78 -14.66 -2.11
N VAL A 42 0.10 -14.09 -1.27
CA VAL A 42 0.51 -14.63 0.03
C VAL A 42 -0.69 -14.83 0.97
N SER A 43 -1.62 -13.87 1.03
CA SER A 43 -2.78 -13.96 1.91
C SER A 43 -3.73 -15.11 1.58
N LYS A 44 -3.68 -15.65 0.36
CA LYS A 44 -4.49 -16.80 -0.09
C LYS A 44 -3.85 -18.15 0.20
N LEU A 45 -2.57 -18.23 0.60
CA LEU A 45 -1.93 -19.51 0.95
C LEU A 45 -2.41 -20.03 2.32
N PRO A 46 -2.32 -21.34 2.59
CA PRO A 46 -2.53 -21.91 3.91
C PRO A 46 -1.64 -21.26 4.98
N ARG A 47 -2.15 -21.15 6.22
CA ARG A 47 -1.51 -20.43 7.33
C ARG A 47 -0.04 -20.84 7.57
N ARG A 48 0.25 -22.15 7.53
CA ARG A 48 1.63 -22.69 7.67
C ARG A 48 2.59 -22.22 6.58
N GLN A 49 2.09 -21.89 5.39
CA GLN A 49 2.92 -21.40 4.28
C GLN A 49 3.10 -19.87 4.37
N GLN A 50 2.07 -19.15 4.85
CA GLN A 50 2.19 -17.73 5.16
C GLN A 50 3.25 -17.46 6.22
N GLU A 51 3.26 -18.23 7.31
CA GLU A 51 4.23 -18.10 8.42
C GLU A 51 5.68 -18.25 7.92
N LYS A 52 5.96 -19.25 7.08
CA LYS A 52 7.28 -19.42 6.46
C LYS A 52 7.71 -18.21 5.63
N ILE A 53 6.78 -17.58 4.92
CA ILE A 53 7.07 -16.40 4.10
C ILE A 53 7.34 -15.19 5.00
N PHE A 54 6.58 -15.04 6.09
CA PHE A 54 6.81 -13.96 7.06
C PHE A 54 8.15 -14.11 7.79
N ASP A 55 8.55 -15.31 8.18
CA ASP A 55 9.85 -15.57 8.81
C ASP A 55 11.02 -15.11 7.93
N ILE A 56 10.90 -15.29 6.61
CA ILE A 56 11.91 -14.83 5.64
C ILE A 56 11.91 -13.31 5.53
N LEU A 57 10.73 -12.66 5.51
CA LEU A 57 10.60 -11.21 5.29
C LEU A 57 10.90 -10.38 6.54
N GLN A 58 10.61 -10.90 7.73
CA GLN A 58 10.79 -10.22 9.00
C GLN A 58 12.18 -9.59 9.19
N PRO A 59 13.31 -10.28 8.95
CA PRO A 59 14.63 -9.67 9.11
C PRO A 59 14.86 -8.46 8.18
N PHE A 60 14.30 -8.47 6.96
CA PHE A 60 14.46 -7.37 6.01
C PHE A 60 13.68 -6.12 6.44
N VAL A 61 12.50 -6.30 7.04
CA VAL A 61 11.69 -5.17 7.53
C VAL A 61 12.32 -4.57 8.79
N THR A 62 12.78 -5.40 9.73
CA THR A 62 13.41 -4.94 10.97
C THR A 62 14.70 -4.15 10.70
N GLN A 63 15.51 -4.56 9.72
CA GLN A 63 16.72 -3.84 9.33
C GLN A 63 16.40 -2.49 8.66
N GLN A 64 15.31 -2.41 7.89
CA GLN A 64 14.95 -1.19 7.17
C GLN A 64 14.33 -0.12 8.10
N THR A 65 13.65 -0.51 9.17
CA THR A 65 13.18 0.43 10.20
C THR A 65 14.30 0.96 11.09
N ALA A 66 15.39 0.20 11.24
CA ALA A 66 16.56 0.61 12.04
C ALA A 66 17.50 1.59 11.31
N GLY A 67 17.41 1.70 9.98
CA GLY A 67 18.25 2.58 9.16
C GLY A 67 17.61 3.90 8.73
N LYS A 68 16.43 4.25 9.27
CA LYS A 68 15.74 5.52 9.03
C LYS A 68 15.72 6.36 10.31
N THR A 69 16.85 7.00 10.60
CA THR A 69 16.98 8.18 11.48
C THR A 69 17.90 9.17 10.80
#